data_AF-A0A368FTY5-F1
#
_entry.id   AF-A0A368FTY5-F1
#
_cell.length_a   1.000
_cell.length_b   1.000
_cell.length_c   1.000
_cell.angle_alpha   90.00
_cell.angle_beta   90.00
_cell.angle_gamma   90.00
#
_symmetry.space_group_name_H-M   'P 1'
#
loop_
_entity.id
_entity.type
_entity.pdbx_description
1 polymer ?
#
loop_
_entity_poly.entity_id
_entity_poly.type
_entity_poly.pdbx_seq_one_letter_code
_entity_poly.pdbx_strand_id
1 'polypeptide(L)'
;MSTFEEEAEKLRSAGAKYAQQVAESAGVKRKRVGLNGDDCAMPLKMLKFGTNVDLSDDTKWKAQIQELSKMPPFCRIIAGCNMLSHLGHTVLGMNTTQLYMKVPGSRTPAHQENNCFASININVGPGDCEWFGCPYEYWGVIERMCRERNLNFLKGSFWPNFEDLIDEGVPVYRFTQKAGDLVWVGGGCVHWVQATGWCNNIAWNVGPVTASQLQISIFSYEWNKLQSYKSLVPMQHLCWQLAKNIRFTNQKVFSLIRGQLIRSLAFCKMVADLATSRGKQLKPQPRAKGEITHYCTLCEASVRFVLLLFRDVLGYSIATKLKQNVLKLAHKFCFQLIQVEVFNILFVKEINGKFPVYCVYCARRAGLDDFIVLQQLGFHDLVKIFDNMQMNLIQKAALVC
;
A
#
# COMPACT_ATOMS: atom_id res chain seq x y z
N MET A 1 33.02 -13.26 25.82
CA MET A 1 33.46 -12.13 24.98
C MET A 1 34.10 -12.58 23.67
N SER A 2 34.93 -13.63 23.65
CA SER A 2 35.61 -14.13 22.43
C SER A 2 34.69 -14.72 21.34
N THR A 3 33.52 -15.26 21.70
CA THR A 3 32.61 -15.92 20.74
C THR A 3 31.84 -14.94 19.84
N PHE A 4 31.49 -13.75 20.36
CA PHE A 4 30.76 -12.73 19.59
C PHE A 4 31.66 -12.00 18.59
N GLU A 5 32.95 -11.83 18.91
CA GLU A 5 33.92 -11.24 17.99
C GLU A 5 34.20 -12.17 16.81
N GLU A 6 34.36 -13.48 17.07
CA GLU A 6 34.50 -14.47 16.00
C GLU A 6 33.27 -14.56 15.09
N GLU A 7 32.06 -14.46 15.66
CA GLU A 7 30.82 -14.50 14.89
C GLU A 7 30.65 -13.22 14.04
N ALA A 8 31.03 -12.06 14.59
CA ALA A 8 31.09 -10.80 13.84
C ALA A 8 32.13 -10.84 12.71
N GLU A 9 33.30 -11.46 12.93
CA GLU A 9 34.33 -11.66 11.91
C GLU A 9 33.86 -12.58 10.77
N LYS A 10 33.15 -13.66 11.12
CA LYS A 10 32.55 -14.59 10.14
C LYS A 10 31.48 -13.90 9.31
N LEU A 11 30.61 -13.08 9.92
CA LEU A 11 29.59 -12.31 9.22
C LEU A 11 30.20 -11.22 8.32
N ARG A 12 31.29 -10.56 8.76
CA ARG A 12 32.05 -9.61 7.93
C ARG A 12 32.64 -10.30 6.69
N SER A 13 33.25 -11.46 6.88
CA SER A 13 33.88 -12.26 5.83
C SER A 13 32.85 -12.80 4.82
N ALA A 14 31.70 -13.30 5.30
CA ALA A 14 30.60 -13.74 4.46
C ALA A 14 29.99 -12.57 3.66
N GLY A 15 29.83 -11.41 4.30
CA GLY A 15 29.33 -10.19 3.66
C GLY A 15 30.28 -9.63 2.60
N ALA A 16 31.59 -9.82 2.75
CA ALA A 16 32.59 -9.43 1.74
C ALA A 16 32.55 -10.35 0.51
N LYS A 17 32.46 -11.68 0.72
CA LYS A 17 32.34 -12.66 -0.37
C LYS A 17 31.05 -12.47 -1.19
N TYR A 18 29.93 -12.17 -0.52
CA TYR A 18 28.67 -11.86 -1.19
C TYR A 18 28.75 -10.55 -2.01
N ALA A 19 29.38 -9.51 -1.46
CA ALA A 19 29.58 -8.25 -2.19
C ALA A 19 30.45 -8.42 -3.44
N GLN A 20 31.47 -9.29 -3.37
CA GLN A 20 32.33 -9.62 -4.50
C GLN A 20 31.56 -10.40 -5.60
N GLN A 21 30.75 -11.39 -5.23
CA GLN A 21 29.87 -12.09 -6.17
C GLN A 21 28.84 -11.18 -6.86
N VAL A 22 28.27 -10.23 -6.12
CA VAL A 22 27.33 -9.25 -6.68
C VAL A 22 28.05 -8.28 -7.62
N ALA A 23 29.27 -7.86 -7.29
CA ALA A 23 30.08 -7.01 -8.16
C ALA A 23 30.48 -7.71 -9.47
N GLU A 24 30.81 -9.01 -9.42
CA GLU A 24 31.14 -9.82 -10.60
C GLU A 24 29.91 -10.11 -11.48
N SER A 25 28.74 -10.28 -10.86
CA SER A 25 27.45 -10.48 -11.56
C SER A 25 26.94 -9.20 -12.24
N ALA A 26 27.35 -8.03 -11.75
CA ALA A 26 26.95 -6.71 -12.25
C ALA A 26 27.83 -6.21 -13.42
N GLY A 27 28.52 -7.10 -14.13
CA GLY A 27 29.36 -6.85 -15.30
C GLY A 27 28.63 -6.24 -16.51
N VAL A 28 28.08 -5.05 -16.36
CA VAL A 28 27.78 -4.12 -17.44
C VAL A 28 28.56 -2.85 -17.12
N LYS A 29 29.74 -2.70 -17.74
CA LYS A 29 30.47 -1.43 -17.76
C LYS A 29 29.63 -0.38 -18.49
N ARG A 30 28.68 0.25 -17.79
CA ARG A 30 28.05 1.50 -18.25
C ARG A 30 29.09 2.60 -18.12
N LYS A 31 29.77 2.92 -19.23
CA LYS A 31 30.46 4.20 -19.40
C LYS A 31 29.39 5.29 -19.23
N ARG A 32 29.36 5.98 -18.08
CA ARG A 32 28.56 7.19 -17.90
C ARG A 32 29.33 8.33 -18.54
N VAL A 33 28.92 8.73 -19.74
CA VAL A 33 29.30 10.03 -20.29
C VAL A 33 28.41 11.06 -19.59
N GLY A 34 28.99 11.82 -18.67
CA GLY A 34 28.34 13.01 -18.10
C GLY A 34 28.25 14.10 -19.17
N LEU A 35 27.14 14.82 -19.21
CA LEU A 35 26.92 15.94 -20.13
C LEU A 35 27.70 17.21 -19.76
N ASN A 36 28.46 17.19 -18.66
CA ASN A 36 29.53 18.13 -18.37
C ASN A 36 30.64 17.34 -17.66
N GLY A 37 31.84 17.36 -18.24
CA GLY A 37 32.97 16.48 -17.94
C GLY A 37 33.69 16.74 -16.61
N ASP A 38 32.96 16.99 -15.53
CA ASP A 38 33.53 16.97 -14.19
C ASP A 38 33.40 15.56 -13.60
N ASP A 39 34.47 14.79 -13.74
CA ASP A 39 34.65 13.52 -13.03
C ASP A 39 34.57 13.80 -11.52
N CYS A 40 33.57 13.21 -10.84
CA CYS A 40 33.50 13.25 -9.38
C CYS A 40 34.74 12.52 -8.82
N ALA A 41 35.74 13.30 -8.41
CA ALA A 41 37.11 12.86 -8.11
C ALA A 41 37.26 12.03 -6.82
N MET A 42 36.16 11.63 -6.16
CA MET A 42 36.22 10.83 -4.94
C MET A 42 35.61 9.45 -5.18
N PRO A 43 36.35 8.35 -4.94
CA PRO A 43 35.79 7.00 -5.06
C PRO A 43 34.66 6.82 -4.05
N LEU A 44 33.45 6.52 -4.55
CA LEU A 44 32.28 6.29 -3.72
C LEU A 44 32.51 5.08 -2.81
N LYS A 45 32.46 5.28 -1.50
CA LYS A 45 32.59 4.20 -0.51
C LYS A 45 31.30 3.38 -0.43
N MET A 46 31.44 2.05 -0.49
CA MET A 46 30.32 1.13 -0.26
C MET A 46 29.89 1.19 1.22
N LEU A 47 28.59 1.28 1.47
CA LEU A 47 27.98 1.23 2.80
C LEU A 47 26.90 0.14 2.86
N LYS A 48 26.50 -0.22 4.08
CA LYS A 48 25.39 -1.14 4.36
C LYS A 48 24.33 -0.41 5.17
N PHE A 49 23.06 -0.63 4.85
CA PHE A 49 21.92 -0.02 5.50
C PHE A 49 20.97 -1.12 5.98
N GLY A 50 20.76 -1.22 7.31
CA GLY A 50 19.75 -2.11 7.88
C GLY A 50 18.37 -1.47 7.75
N THR A 51 17.55 -1.93 6.82
CA THR A 51 16.24 -1.34 6.53
C THR A 51 15.10 -2.32 6.82
N ASN A 52 13.93 -1.79 7.18
CA ASN A 52 12.69 -2.54 7.36
C ASN A 52 12.79 -3.69 8.38
N VAL A 53 13.55 -3.49 9.47
CA VAL A 53 13.64 -4.46 10.57
C VAL A 53 12.31 -4.51 11.32
N ASP A 54 11.66 -5.67 11.35
CA ASP A 54 10.32 -5.82 11.91
C ASP A 54 10.32 -5.85 13.44
N LEU A 55 9.52 -4.96 14.05
CA LEU A 55 9.28 -4.91 15.49
C LEU A 55 7.84 -5.32 15.87
N SER A 56 7.18 -6.16 15.06
CA SER A 56 5.77 -6.55 15.27
C SER A 56 5.53 -7.54 16.43
N ASP A 57 6.56 -8.25 16.88
CA ASP A 57 6.46 -9.27 17.92
C ASP A 57 6.34 -8.65 19.32
N ASP A 58 5.11 -8.60 19.86
CA ASP A 58 4.81 -8.00 21.17
C ASP A 58 5.52 -8.71 22.33
N THR A 59 5.88 -9.98 22.19
CA THR A 59 6.61 -10.69 23.25
C THR A 59 8.07 -10.24 23.33
N LYS A 60 8.69 -9.98 22.17
CA LYS A 60 10.09 -9.53 22.08
C LYS A 60 10.24 -8.04 22.32
N TRP A 61 9.30 -7.24 21.83
CA TRP A 61 9.41 -5.78 21.79
C TRP A 61 8.44 -5.07 22.72
N LYS A 62 7.91 -5.77 23.73
CA LYS A 62 6.90 -5.27 24.67
C LYS A 62 7.22 -3.88 25.21
N ALA A 63 8.44 -3.69 25.72
CA ALA A 63 8.86 -2.42 26.32
C ALA A 63 8.85 -1.28 25.29
N GLN A 64 9.35 -1.54 24.09
CA GLN A 64 9.41 -0.57 22.99
C GLN A 64 7.99 -0.20 22.52
N ILE A 65 7.12 -1.19 22.32
CA ILE A 65 5.72 -0.97 21.89
C ILE A 65 4.92 -0.20 22.95
N GLN A 66 5.14 -0.49 24.24
CA GLN A 66 4.54 0.24 25.35
C GLN A 66 4.98 1.71 25.37
N GLU A 67 6.23 2.01 25.05
CA GLU A 67 6.73 3.38 24.97
C GLU A 67 6.00 4.18 23.85
N LEU A 68 5.80 3.57 22.68
CA LEU A 68 5.08 4.18 21.56
C LEU A 68 3.59 4.41 21.86
N SER A 69 3.03 3.73 22.87
CA SER A 69 1.65 3.95 23.29
C SER A 69 1.43 5.29 23.99
N LYS A 70 2.50 5.98 24.41
CA LYS A 70 2.45 7.32 25.01
C LYS A 70 2.17 8.44 23.99
N MET A 71 2.37 8.16 22.70
CA MET A 71 2.14 9.12 21.61
C MET A 71 0.70 9.65 21.61
N PRO A 72 0.42 10.83 21.03
CA PRO A 72 -0.97 11.26 20.83
C PRO A 72 -1.71 10.27 19.90
N PRO A 73 -3.03 10.08 20.06
CA PRO A 73 -3.77 9.03 19.35
C PRO A 73 -3.61 9.03 17.82
N PHE A 74 -3.51 10.21 17.19
CA PHE A 74 -3.37 10.32 15.73
C PHE A 74 -2.01 9.82 15.20
N CYS A 75 -1.01 9.65 16.07
CA CYS A 75 0.30 9.07 15.75
C CYS A 75 0.42 7.60 16.15
N ARG A 76 -0.53 7.02 16.89
CA ARG A 76 -0.40 5.64 17.39
C ARG A 76 -0.66 4.61 16.30
N ILE A 77 0.03 3.48 16.39
CA ILE A 77 -0.16 2.29 15.55
C ILE A 77 -1.60 1.77 15.67
N ILE A 78 -2.09 1.69 16.91
CA ILE A 78 -3.45 1.25 17.23
C ILE A 78 -4.22 2.43 17.83
N ALA A 79 -5.19 2.96 17.09
CA ALA A 79 -6.10 4.01 17.56
C ALA A 79 -7.43 3.98 16.80
N GLY A 80 -8.52 4.37 17.47
CA GLY A 80 -9.84 4.43 16.84
C GLY A 80 -9.92 5.42 15.66
N CYS A 81 -9.07 6.46 15.67
CA CYS A 81 -8.94 7.45 14.60
C CYS A 81 -7.96 7.05 13.47
N ASN A 82 -7.38 5.84 13.52
CA ASN A 82 -6.49 5.32 12.50
C ASN A 82 -7.19 4.21 11.68
N MET A 83 -7.44 4.46 10.40
CA MET A 83 -8.06 3.51 9.47
C MET A 83 -7.33 2.16 9.44
N LEU A 84 -5.99 2.15 9.53
CA LEU A 84 -5.21 0.91 9.46
C LEU A 84 -5.45 -0.01 10.67
N SER A 85 -5.87 0.53 11.81
CA SER A 85 -6.27 -0.26 12.98
C SER A 85 -7.56 -1.06 12.75
N HIS A 86 -8.38 -0.67 11.76
CA HIS A 86 -9.63 -1.35 11.43
C HIS A 86 -9.46 -2.48 10.41
N LEU A 87 -8.26 -2.71 9.84
CA LEU A 87 -8.03 -3.75 8.84
C LEU A 87 -8.30 -5.17 9.35
N GLY A 88 -8.13 -5.40 10.65
CA GLY A 88 -8.34 -6.71 11.29
C GLY A 88 -7.25 -7.74 11.01
N HIS A 89 -6.15 -7.36 10.35
CA HIS A 89 -4.94 -8.18 10.13
C HIS A 89 -3.69 -7.29 10.03
N THR A 90 -2.53 -7.92 10.19
CA THR A 90 -1.23 -7.24 10.16
C THR A 90 -0.78 -6.93 8.73
N VAL A 91 -0.28 -5.72 8.54
CA VAL A 91 0.46 -5.26 7.35
C VAL A 91 1.79 -4.72 7.85
N LEU A 92 2.84 -5.55 7.73
CA LEU A 92 4.17 -5.27 8.28
C LEU A 92 4.70 -3.92 7.78
N GLY A 93 5.17 -3.09 8.72
CA GLY A 93 5.69 -1.75 8.45
C GLY A 93 4.64 -0.66 8.25
N MET A 94 3.37 -1.03 8.08
CA MET A 94 2.28 -0.06 8.03
C MET A 94 1.56 0.03 9.37
N ASN A 95 0.95 -1.07 9.83
CA ASN A 95 0.30 -1.14 11.15
C ASN A 95 1.15 -1.91 12.18
N THR A 96 2.46 -2.00 11.93
CA THR A 96 3.49 -2.42 12.87
C THR A 96 4.71 -1.52 12.69
N THR A 97 5.53 -1.40 13.74
CA THR A 97 6.75 -0.59 13.69
C THR A 97 7.84 -1.29 12.89
N GLN A 98 8.54 -0.52 12.06
CA GLN A 98 9.82 -0.89 11.46
C GLN A 98 10.96 -0.06 12.03
N LEU A 99 12.11 -0.69 12.22
CA LEU A 99 13.38 -0.09 12.61
C LEU A 99 14.32 0.01 11.41
N TYR A 100 15.07 1.11 11.38
CA TYR A 100 16.09 1.43 10.39
C TYR A 100 17.40 1.73 11.14
N MET A 101 18.48 1.04 10.78
CA MET A 101 19.81 1.20 11.38
C MET A 101 20.77 1.77 10.35
N LYS A 102 21.18 3.03 10.54
CA LYS A 102 21.80 3.85 9.49
C LYS A 102 23.24 4.24 9.83
N VAL A 103 24.04 4.33 8.78
CA VAL A 103 25.35 4.99 8.79
C VAL A 103 25.27 6.23 7.88
N PRO A 104 26.22 7.20 7.98
CA PRO A 104 26.24 8.34 7.09
C PRO A 104 26.18 7.91 5.62
N GLY A 105 25.24 8.49 4.87
CA GLY A 105 24.98 8.14 3.47
C GLY A 105 23.92 7.05 3.24
N SER A 106 23.41 6.39 4.29
CA SER A 106 22.25 5.49 4.16
C SER A 106 21.05 6.26 3.59
N ARG A 107 20.49 5.76 2.49
CA ARG A 107 19.41 6.42 1.75
C ARG A 107 18.17 5.54 1.67
N THR A 108 17.01 6.15 1.94
CA THR A 108 15.72 5.66 1.46
C THR A 108 15.39 6.47 0.20
N PRO A 109 15.30 5.83 -0.98
CA PRO A 109 15.04 6.52 -2.24
C PRO A 109 13.64 7.16 -2.25
N ALA A 110 13.38 7.99 -3.26
CA ALA A 110 12.10 8.68 -3.40
C ALA A 110 10.95 7.70 -3.63
N HIS A 111 9.87 7.93 -2.88
CA HIS A 111 8.66 7.13 -2.96
C HIS A 111 7.46 7.91 -2.41
N GLN A 112 6.26 7.40 -2.70
CA GLN A 112 5.07 7.64 -1.89
C GLN A 112 4.86 6.43 -0.99
N GLU A 113 4.31 6.67 0.20
CA GLU A 113 3.88 5.58 1.09
C GLU A 113 2.87 4.66 0.40
N ASN A 114 2.82 3.39 0.85
CA ASN A 114 1.90 2.41 0.29
C ASN A 114 0.45 2.90 0.39
N ASN A 115 -0.27 2.85 -0.73
CA ASN A 115 -1.63 3.40 -0.86
C ASN A 115 -1.77 4.85 -0.37
N CYS A 116 -0.69 5.65 -0.45
CA CYS A 116 -0.62 7.04 -0.04
C CYS A 116 -1.06 7.31 1.41
N PHE A 117 -0.91 6.34 2.32
CA PHE A 117 -1.15 6.56 3.75
C PHE A 117 -0.15 7.56 4.33
N ALA A 118 -0.52 8.25 5.41
CA ALA A 118 0.43 9.08 6.13
C ALA A 118 1.47 8.20 6.85
N SER A 119 2.61 8.78 7.17
CA SER A 119 3.72 8.08 7.84
C SER A 119 4.21 8.87 9.04
N ILE A 120 4.59 8.14 10.08
CA ILE A 120 5.27 8.65 11.27
C ILE A 120 6.69 8.14 11.20
N ASN A 121 7.66 9.03 11.38
CA ASN A 121 9.06 8.66 11.56
C ASN A 121 9.64 9.37 12.78
N ILE A 122 10.32 8.64 13.65
CA ILE A 122 11.05 9.20 14.79
C ILE A 122 12.52 8.86 14.63
N ASN A 123 13.38 9.88 14.71
CA ASN A 123 14.82 9.68 14.76
C ASN A 123 15.23 9.39 16.21
N VAL A 124 15.79 8.21 16.45
CA VAL A 124 16.29 7.78 17.76
C VAL A 124 17.65 8.42 18.05
N GLY A 125 18.39 8.83 17.01
CA GLY A 125 19.72 9.42 17.13
C GLY A 125 20.85 8.37 17.23
N PRO A 126 22.08 8.80 17.58
CA PRO A 126 22.45 10.19 17.93
C PRO A 126 22.62 11.13 16.73
N GLY A 127 22.86 10.60 15.53
CA GLY A 127 23.03 11.39 14.31
C GLY A 127 21.72 11.90 13.72
N ASP A 128 21.83 12.80 12.76
CA ASP A 128 20.68 13.43 12.11
C ASP A 128 20.30 12.70 10.81
N CYS A 129 19.07 12.96 10.36
CA CYS A 129 18.60 12.63 9.02
C CYS A 129 18.25 13.90 8.25
N GLU A 130 18.59 13.95 6.97
CA GLU A 130 18.13 14.97 6.04
C GLU A 130 16.94 14.44 5.25
N TRP A 131 15.87 15.23 5.21
CA TRP A 131 14.61 14.92 4.55
C TRP A 131 14.38 15.85 3.38
N PHE A 132 13.77 15.27 2.36
CA PHE A 132 13.27 15.99 1.19
C PHE A 132 11.84 15.54 0.92
N GLY A 133 10.97 16.47 0.56
CA GLY A 133 9.56 16.16 0.28
C GLY A 133 8.94 17.11 -0.73
N CYS A 134 8.03 16.58 -1.55
CA CYS A 134 7.23 17.33 -2.51
C CYS A 134 5.75 17.13 -2.20
N PRO A 135 4.89 18.16 -2.31
CA PRO A 135 3.46 18.03 -2.12
C PRO A 135 2.84 16.99 -3.05
N TYR A 136 1.74 16.37 -2.59
CA TYR A 136 1.04 15.32 -3.33
C TYR A 136 0.68 15.78 -4.74
N GLU A 137 0.24 17.02 -4.92
CA GLU A 137 -0.23 17.60 -6.18
C GLU A 137 0.77 17.45 -7.34
N TYR A 138 2.07 17.35 -7.03
CA TYR A 138 3.15 17.27 -8.02
C TYR A 138 3.62 15.84 -8.32
N TRP A 139 3.03 14.80 -7.70
CA TRP A 139 3.46 13.40 -7.92
C TRP A 139 3.42 13.00 -9.41
N GLY A 140 2.47 13.52 -10.18
CA GLY A 140 2.35 13.26 -11.62
C GLY A 140 3.46 13.89 -12.46
N VAL A 141 4.00 15.04 -12.03
CA VAL A 141 5.18 15.66 -12.69
C VAL A 141 6.40 14.78 -12.47
N ILE A 142 6.61 14.33 -11.22
CA ILE A 142 7.72 13.44 -10.85
C ILE A 142 7.61 12.09 -11.56
N GLU A 143 6.39 11.52 -11.66
CA GLU A 143 6.14 10.29 -12.43
C GLU A 143 6.54 10.45 -13.89
N ARG A 144 6.14 11.56 -14.53
CA ARG A 144 6.50 11.87 -15.91
C ARG A 144 8.01 11.96 -16.09
N MET A 145 8.70 12.69 -15.21
CA MET A 145 10.17 12.81 -15.24
C MET A 145 10.86 11.45 -15.08
N CYS A 146 10.36 10.59 -14.19
CA CYS A 146 10.85 9.23 -14.05
C CYS A 146 10.68 8.45 -15.36
N ARG A 147 9.49 8.50 -15.97
CA ARG A 147 9.18 7.80 -17.22
C ARG A 147 10.06 8.26 -18.38
N GLU A 148 10.28 9.57 -18.54
CA GLU A 148 11.18 10.15 -19.56
C GLU A 148 12.63 9.67 -19.39
N ARG A 149 13.04 9.34 -18.16
CA ARG A 149 14.36 8.81 -17.83
C ARG A 149 14.40 7.27 -17.75
N ASN A 150 13.36 6.58 -18.23
CA ASN A 150 13.21 5.12 -18.16
C ASN A 150 13.30 4.54 -16.73
N LEU A 151 12.80 5.29 -15.75
CA LEU A 151 12.65 4.87 -14.36
C LEU A 151 11.19 4.57 -14.07
N ASN A 152 10.92 3.55 -13.26
CA ASN A 152 9.57 3.25 -12.80
C ASN A 152 9.27 4.00 -11.50
N PHE A 153 8.26 4.85 -11.48
CA PHE A 153 7.91 5.64 -10.30
C PHE A 153 7.49 4.79 -9.08
N LEU A 154 6.79 3.67 -9.29
CA LEU A 154 6.28 2.83 -8.19
C LEU A 154 7.27 1.75 -7.73
N LYS A 155 8.05 1.20 -8.64
CA LYS A 155 8.94 0.04 -8.40
C LYS A 155 10.42 0.38 -8.46
N GLY A 156 10.78 1.53 -9.02
CA GLY A 156 12.16 1.94 -9.23
C GLY A 156 12.79 2.49 -7.96
N SER A 157 14.12 2.46 -7.93
CA SER A 157 14.92 3.18 -6.93
C SER A 157 15.52 4.39 -7.61
N PHE A 158 15.10 5.58 -7.19
CA PHE A 158 15.56 6.85 -7.76
C PHE A 158 15.79 7.89 -6.66
N TRP A 159 16.72 8.80 -6.94
CA TRP A 159 17.07 9.91 -6.08
C TRP A 159 16.96 11.19 -6.92
N PRO A 160 15.90 11.99 -6.75
CA PRO A 160 15.70 13.19 -7.54
C PRO A 160 16.84 14.19 -7.35
N ASN A 161 17.26 14.84 -8.44
CA ASN A 161 17.94 16.11 -8.31
C ASN A 161 16.85 17.16 -8.00
N PHE A 162 16.93 17.80 -6.84
CA PHE A 162 15.91 18.76 -6.45
C PHE A 162 15.97 20.05 -7.28
N GLU A 163 17.09 20.35 -7.92
CA GLU A 163 17.21 21.47 -8.87
C GLU A 163 16.34 21.23 -10.11
N ASP A 164 16.46 20.04 -10.73
CA ASP A 164 15.58 19.64 -11.85
C ASP A 164 14.09 19.70 -11.46
N LEU A 165 13.74 19.42 -10.20
CA LEU A 165 12.37 19.53 -9.70
C LEU A 165 11.90 20.98 -9.62
N ILE A 166 12.76 21.88 -9.10
CA ILE A 166 12.46 23.31 -9.00
C ILE A 166 12.31 23.92 -10.40
N ASP A 167 13.16 23.53 -11.36
CA ASP A 167 13.10 23.98 -12.76
C ASP A 167 11.80 23.55 -13.45
N GLU A 168 11.24 22.39 -13.08
CA GLU A 168 9.93 21.90 -13.51
C GLU A 168 8.75 22.49 -12.69
N GLY A 169 9.03 23.47 -11.82
CA GLY A 169 8.03 24.15 -11.01
C GLY A 169 7.51 23.34 -9.81
N VAL A 170 8.22 22.28 -9.40
CA VAL A 170 7.87 21.45 -8.24
C VAL A 170 8.53 22.02 -6.98
N PRO A 171 7.75 22.46 -5.96
CA PRO A 171 8.32 22.92 -4.70
C PRO A 171 8.89 21.75 -3.89
N VAL A 172 10.10 21.94 -3.36
CA VAL A 172 10.80 20.95 -2.55
C VAL A 172 11.02 21.48 -1.13
N TYR A 173 10.50 20.75 -0.14
CA TYR A 173 10.82 20.94 1.26
C TYR A 173 12.11 20.19 1.58
N ARG A 174 13.06 20.86 2.24
CA ARG A 174 14.30 20.25 2.72
C ARG A 174 14.53 20.65 4.17
N PHE A 175 14.78 19.67 5.05
CA PHE A 175 15.02 19.95 6.47
C PHE A 175 15.82 18.84 7.15
N THR A 176 16.35 19.14 8.33
CA THR A 176 17.08 18.19 9.18
C THR A 176 16.17 17.71 10.31
N GLN A 177 16.10 16.40 10.50
CA GLN A 177 15.45 15.73 11.63
C GLN A 177 16.53 15.32 12.64
N LYS A 178 16.54 15.96 13.81
CA LYS A 178 17.46 15.65 14.90
C LYS A 178 16.97 14.47 15.73
N ALA A 179 17.82 13.97 16.62
CA ALA A 179 17.43 12.95 17.59
C ALA A 179 16.25 13.43 18.46
N GLY A 180 15.21 12.60 18.57
CA GLY A 180 13.96 12.91 19.26
C GLY A 180 12.90 13.58 18.39
N ASP A 181 13.26 14.15 17.23
CA ASP A 181 12.28 14.78 16.34
C ASP A 181 11.39 13.74 15.66
N LEU A 182 10.09 14.06 15.60
CA LEU A 182 9.09 13.31 14.84
C LEU A 182 8.79 14.02 13.53
N VAL A 183 8.83 13.26 12.43
CA VAL A 183 8.37 13.69 11.11
C VAL A 183 7.02 13.06 10.82
N TRP A 184 6.04 13.91 10.55
CA TRP A 184 4.75 13.54 9.98
C TRP A 184 4.80 13.71 8.46
N VAL A 185 4.74 12.61 7.72
CA VAL A 185 4.62 12.64 6.26
C VAL A 185 3.14 12.61 5.91
N GLY A 186 2.62 13.70 5.36
CA GLY A 186 1.25 13.78 4.87
C GLY A 186 0.96 12.73 3.81
N GLY A 187 -0.28 12.24 3.76
CA GLY A 187 -0.66 11.22 2.79
C GLY A 187 -0.36 11.65 1.35
N GLY A 188 0.32 10.78 0.60
CA GLY A 188 0.69 11.02 -0.79
C GLY A 188 1.90 11.92 -1.03
N CYS A 189 2.54 12.47 0.01
CA CYS A 189 3.79 13.21 -0.13
C CYS A 189 4.87 12.32 -0.77
N VAL A 190 5.51 12.81 -1.83
CA VAL A 190 6.68 12.16 -2.42
C VAL A 190 7.89 12.60 -1.61
N HIS A 191 8.62 11.67 -1.02
CA HIS A 191 9.73 12.02 -0.12
C HIS A 191 10.89 11.04 -0.22
N TRP A 192 12.09 11.51 0.13
CA TRP A 192 13.32 10.73 0.21
C TRP A 192 14.19 11.23 1.36
N VAL A 193 15.05 10.35 1.87
CA VAL A 193 15.75 10.57 3.14
C VAL A 193 17.18 10.07 3.05
N GLN A 194 18.12 10.82 3.63
CA GLN A 194 19.51 10.40 3.81
C GLN A 194 19.94 10.60 5.26
N ALA A 195 20.64 9.62 5.84
CA ALA A 195 21.33 9.82 7.10
C ALA A 195 22.59 10.68 6.90
N THR A 196 22.74 11.70 7.72
CA THR A 196 23.97 12.51 7.80
C THR A 196 24.92 11.98 8.88
N GLY A 197 24.38 11.34 9.92
CA GLY A 197 25.13 10.69 11.00
C GLY A 197 24.77 9.21 11.21
N TRP A 198 25.43 8.56 12.18
CA TRP A 198 24.99 7.25 12.69
C TRP A 198 23.73 7.43 13.51
N CYS A 199 22.63 6.82 13.07
CA CYS A 199 21.36 6.93 13.75
C CYS A 199 20.49 5.71 13.51
N ASN A 200 19.51 5.54 14.39
CA ASN A 200 18.39 4.66 14.14
C ASN A 200 17.12 5.49 13.92
N ASN A 201 16.22 5.01 13.08
CA ASN A 201 14.86 5.54 12.99
C ASN A 201 13.85 4.43 13.22
N ILE A 202 12.70 4.79 13.77
CA ILE A 202 11.52 3.93 13.77
C ILE A 202 10.42 4.60 12.96
N ALA A 203 9.65 3.81 12.23
CA ALA A 203 8.55 4.33 11.43
C ALA A 203 7.38 3.34 11.31
N TRP A 204 6.20 3.88 11.06
CA TRP A 204 4.97 3.15 10.74
C TRP A 204 4.01 4.09 10.02
N ASN A 205 2.95 3.53 9.43
CA ASN A 205 1.91 4.32 8.78
C ASN A 205 0.70 4.56 9.69
N VAL A 206 0.00 5.66 9.41
CA VAL A 206 -1.30 5.97 10.01
C VAL A 206 -2.25 6.43 8.91
N GLY A 207 -3.53 6.13 9.08
CA GLY A 207 -4.59 6.56 8.17
C GLY A 207 -5.60 7.43 8.90
N PRO A 208 -5.40 8.76 9.00
CA PRO A 208 -6.41 9.64 9.57
C PRO A 208 -7.76 9.47 8.87
N VAL A 209 -8.85 9.38 9.64
CA VAL A 209 -10.22 9.28 9.09
C VAL A 209 -10.68 10.64 8.56
N THR A 210 -10.08 11.06 7.44
CA THR A 210 -10.36 12.33 6.75
C THR A 210 -10.74 12.05 5.30
N ALA A 211 -11.51 12.97 4.70
CA ALA A 211 -11.93 12.83 3.31
C ALA A 211 -10.72 12.84 2.35
N SER A 212 -9.75 13.73 2.60
CA SER A 212 -8.54 13.84 1.78
C SER A 212 -7.71 12.56 1.81
N GLN A 213 -7.40 12.02 3.01
CA GLN A 213 -6.65 10.78 3.14
C GLN A 213 -7.37 9.61 2.46
N LEU A 214 -8.68 9.48 2.64
CA LEU A 214 -9.44 8.40 2.01
C LEU A 214 -9.47 8.54 0.48
N GLN A 215 -9.64 9.76 -0.03
CA GLN A 215 -9.70 10.03 -1.47
C GLN A 215 -8.38 9.67 -2.17
N ILE A 216 -7.23 10.12 -1.63
CA ILE A 216 -5.92 9.80 -2.21
C ILE A 216 -5.59 8.31 -2.10
N SER A 217 -5.98 7.64 -1.01
CA SER A 217 -5.75 6.20 -0.85
C SER A 217 -6.60 5.35 -1.80
N ILE A 218 -7.87 5.72 -2.02
CA ILE A 218 -8.72 5.08 -3.03
C ILE A 218 -8.16 5.33 -4.43
N PHE A 219 -7.73 6.56 -4.74
CA PHE A 219 -7.11 6.87 -6.03
C PHE A 219 -5.84 6.05 -6.26
N SER A 220 -4.94 6.03 -5.28
CA SER A 220 -3.70 5.22 -5.32
C SER A 220 -4.01 3.74 -5.52
N TYR A 221 -5.03 3.21 -4.84
CA TYR A 221 -5.45 1.82 -5.02
C TYR A 221 -5.92 1.50 -6.44
N GLU A 222 -6.69 2.38 -7.09
CA GLU A 222 -7.10 2.17 -8.48
C GLU A 222 -5.95 2.40 -9.47
N TRP A 223 -5.07 3.38 -9.21
CA TRP A 223 -3.86 3.62 -10.01
C TRP A 223 -2.91 2.42 -9.95
N ASN A 224 -2.69 1.86 -8.78
CA ASN A 224 -1.84 0.68 -8.57
C ASN A 224 -2.31 -0.49 -9.43
N LYS A 225 -3.63 -0.74 -9.48
CA LYS A 225 -4.18 -1.79 -10.35
C LYS A 225 -3.93 -1.52 -11.83
N LEU A 226 -4.02 -0.26 -12.27
CA LEU A 226 -3.69 0.12 -13.65
C LEU A 226 -2.21 -0.12 -13.95
N GLN A 227 -1.33 0.13 -12.97
CA GLN A 227 0.12 -0.05 -13.09
C GLN A 227 0.61 -1.46 -12.77
N SER A 228 -0.30 -2.42 -12.53
CA SER A 228 0.06 -3.78 -12.08
C SER A 228 1.02 -3.74 -10.88
N TYR A 229 0.65 -2.92 -9.89
CA TYR A 229 1.33 -2.74 -8.62
C TYR A 229 0.41 -3.18 -7.47
N LYS A 230 0.97 -3.91 -6.51
CA LYS A 230 0.19 -4.54 -5.45
C LYS A 230 -0.08 -3.49 -4.39
N SER A 231 -1.35 -3.21 -4.16
CA SER A 231 -1.73 -2.45 -2.97
C SER A 231 -1.49 -3.31 -1.74
N LEU A 232 -0.74 -2.81 -0.76
CA LEU A 232 -0.58 -3.51 0.51
C LEU A 232 -1.84 -3.36 1.37
N VAL A 233 -2.52 -2.21 1.25
CA VAL A 233 -3.77 -1.97 1.95
C VAL A 233 -4.94 -2.41 1.07
N PRO A 234 -5.71 -3.44 1.47
CA PRO A 234 -6.89 -3.89 0.73
C PRO A 234 -8.03 -2.90 0.94
N MET A 235 -8.12 -1.89 0.07
CA MET A 235 -9.03 -0.76 0.26
C MET A 235 -10.51 -1.14 0.22
N GLN A 236 -10.90 -2.20 -0.50
CA GLN A 236 -12.30 -2.65 -0.47
C GLN A 236 -12.64 -3.24 0.89
N HIS A 237 -11.85 -4.18 1.38
CA HIS A 237 -11.98 -4.76 2.72
C HIS A 237 -11.94 -3.68 3.80
N LEU A 238 -10.99 -2.76 3.73
CA LEU A 238 -10.88 -1.64 4.67
C LEU A 238 -12.16 -0.82 4.73
N CYS A 239 -12.74 -0.45 3.58
CA CYS A 239 -13.98 0.33 3.55
C CYS A 239 -15.15 -0.43 4.21
N TRP A 240 -15.25 -1.75 4.00
CA TRP A 240 -16.25 -2.59 4.69
C TRP A 240 -16.01 -2.68 6.19
N GLN A 241 -14.75 -2.71 6.65
CA GLN A 241 -14.44 -2.68 8.08
C GLN A 241 -14.75 -1.32 8.71
N LEU A 242 -14.42 -0.22 8.05
CA LEU A 242 -14.78 1.12 8.51
C LEU A 242 -16.30 1.27 8.64
N ALA A 243 -17.06 0.81 7.65
CA ALA A 243 -18.52 0.79 7.71
C ALA A 243 -19.09 0.02 8.91
N LYS A 244 -18.40 -1.01 9.38
CA LYS A 244 -18.78 -1.79 10.57
C LYS A 244 -18.37 -1.11 11.88
N ASN A 245 -17.18 -0.51 11.91
CA ASN A 245 -16.47 -0.24 13.16
C ASN A 245 -16.50 1.24 13.57
N ILE A 246 -16.72 2.17 12.64
CA ILE A 246 -16.66 3.61 12.93
C ILE A 246 -18.02 4.30 12.84
N ARG A 247 -18.19 5.34 13.65
CA ARG A 247 -19.30 6.28 13.53
C ARG A 247 -18.93 7.40 12.57
N PHE A 248 -19.79 7.66 11.60
CA PHE A 248 -19.55 8.70 10.61
C PHE A 248 -20.04 10.05 11.10
N THR A 249 -19.14 11.02 11.22
CA THR A 249 -19.48 12.41 11.54
C THR A 249 -19.16 13.37 10.38
N ASN A 250 -18.31 12.95 9.44
CA ASN A 250 -17.93 13.72 8.26
C ASN A 250 -18.69 13.23 7.02
N GLN A 251 -19.49 14.12 6.43
CA GLN A 251 -20.34 13.80 5.27
C GLN A 251 -19.55 13.32 4.05
N LYS A 252 -18.36 13.90 3.80
CA LYS A 252 -17.52 13.52 2.65
C LYS A 252 -16.94 12.12 2.85
N VAL A 253 -16.44 11.80 4.04
CA VAL A 253 -15.96 10.45 4.39
C VAL A 253 -17.07 9.41 4.23
N PHE A 254 -18.26 9.70 4.77
CA PHE A 254 -19.43 8.84 4.64
C PHE A 254 -19.78 8.57 3.17
N SER A 255 -19.82 9.63 2.35
CA SER A 255 -20.18 9.54 0.94
C SER A 255 -19.16 8.73 0.14
N LEU A 256 -17.86 8.92 0.40
CA LEU A 256 -16.77 8.16 -0.23
C LEU A 256 -16.84 6.66 0.12
N ILE A 257 -16.99 6.33 1.40
CA ILE A 257 -17.10 4.91 1.83
C ILE A 257 -18.36 4.30 1.25
N ARG A 258 -19.51 4.96 1.38
CA ARG A 258 -20.79 4.47 0.84
C ARG A 258 -20.70 4.23 -0.67
N GLY A 259 -20.07 5.12 -1.42
CA GLY A 259 -19.79 4.93 -2.86
C GLY A 259 -18.91 3.71 -3.14
N GLN A 260 -17.89 3.46 -2.33
CA GLN A 260 -17.05 2.26 -2.44
C GLN A 260 -17.84 0.97 -2.15
N LEU A 261 -18.71 0.99 -1.12
CA LEU A 261 -19.54 -0.16 -0.77
C LEU A 261 -20.55 -0.50 -1.86
N ILE A 262 -21.21 0.50 -2.48
CA ILE A 262 -22.15 0.27 -3.58
C ILE A 262 -21.44 -0.43 -4.74
N ARG A 263 -20.27 0.08 -5.16
CA ARG A 263 -19.49 -0.53 -6.24
C ARG A 263 -19.02 -1.94 -5.90
N SER A 264 -18.55 -2.15 -4.68
CA SER A 264 -18.10 -3.46 -4.19
C SER A 264 -19.26 -4.47 -4.13
N LEU A 265 -20.40 -4.09 -3.57
CA LEU A 265 -21.59 -4.94 -3.46
C LEU A 265 -22.14 -5.32 -4.84
N ALA A 266 -22.27 -4.35 -5.74
CA ALA A 266 -22.71 -4.59 -7.11
C ALA A 266 -21.76 -5.57 -7.84
N PHE A 267 -20.44 -5.36 -7.73
CA PHE A 267 -19.45 -6.26 -8.31
C PHE A 267 -19.54 -7.67 -7.73
N CYS A 268 -19.60 -7.82 -6.41
CA CYS A 268 -19.78 -9.13 -5.76
C CYS A 268 -21.04 -9.84 -6.26
N LYS A 269 -22.15 -9.12 -6.42
CA LYS A 269 -23.41 -9.68 -6.92
C LYS A 269 -23.29 -10.14 -8.38
N MET A 270 -22.68 -9.32 -9.25
CA MET A 270 -22.41 -9.71 -10.64
C MET A 270 -21.53 -10.96 -10.75
N VAL A 271 -20.49 -11.05 -9.92
CA VAL A 271 -19.57 -12.20 -9.90
C VAL A 271 -20.27 -13.46 -9.39
N ALA A 272 -21.08 -13.33 -8.34
CA ALA A 272 -21.91 -14.41 -7.83
C ALA A 272 -22.91 -14.91 -8.88
N ASP A 273 -23.61 -14.00 -9.56
CA ASP A 273 -24.58 -14.34 -10.61
C ASP A 273 -23.91 -15.02 -11.81
N LEU A 274 -22.72 -14.55 -12.20
CA LEU A 274 -21.91 -15.22 -13.22
C LEU A 274 -21.57 -16.66 -12.80
N ALA A 275 -21.08 -16.85 -11.58
CA ALA A 275 -20.75 -18.18 -11.07
C ALA A 275 -21.97 -19.11 -11.08
N THR A 276 -23.11 -18.64 -10.56
CA THR A 276 -24.36 -19.42 -10.53
C THR A 276 -24.92 -19.70 -11.91
N SER A 277 -24.84 -18.76 -12.86
CA SER A 277 -25.25 -18.98 -14.26
C SER A 277 -24.43 -20.06 -14.98
N ARG A 278 -23.24 -20.37 -14.44
CA ARG A 278 -22.34 -21.43 -14.92
C ARG A 278 -22.42 -22.70 -14.05
N GLY A 279 -23.51 -22.86 -13.31
CA GLY A 279 -23.77 -24.05 -12.48
C GLY A 279 -22.92 -24.14 -11.21
N LYS A 280 -22.19 -23.09 -10.83
CA LYS A 280 -21.38 -23.09 -9.61
C LYS A 280 -22.22 -22.74 -8.38
N GLN A 281 -22.02 -23.52 -7.32
CA GLN A 281 -22.57 -23.21 -6.00
C GLN A 281 -21.60 -22.31 -5.22
N LEU A 282 -22.15 -21.30 -4.56
CA LEU A 282 -21.41 -20.43 -3.66
C LEU A 282 -21.33 -21.11 -2.29
N LYS A 283 -20.15 -21.61 -1.92
CA LYS A 283 -19.96 -22.26 -0.62
C LYS A 283 -19.63 -21.22 0.45
N PRO A 284 -20.37 -21.14 1.55
CA PRO A 284 -20.04 -20.22 2.65
C PRO A 284 -18.68 -20.57 3.26
N GLN A 285 -17.81 -19.57 3.41
CA GLN A 285 -16.54 -19.68 4.11
C GLN A 285 -16.23 -18.39 4.87
N PRO A 286 -16.73 -18.24 6.11
CA PRO A 286 -16.47 -17.07 6.92
C PRO A 286 -14.97 -16.82 7.12
N ARG A 287 -14.60 -15.55 7.28
CA ARG A 287 -13.20 -15.19 7.54
C ARG A 287 -12.77 -15.60 8.95
N ALA A 288 -11.56 -16.15 9.06
CA ALA A 288 -10.92 -16.38 10.34
C ALA A 288 -10.43 -15.04 10.95
N LYS A 289 -10.30 -15.00 12.29
CA LYS A 289 -9.74 -13.84 12.99
C LYS A 289 -8.28 -13.66 12.58
N GLY A 290 -7.91 -12.45 12.15
CA GLY A 290 -6.55 -12.17 11.67
C GLY A 290 -6.27 -12.66 10.24
N GLU A 291 -7.26 -13.21 9.53
CA GLU A 291 -7.08 -13.65 8.15
C GLU A 291 -6.69 -12.49 7.25
N ILE A 292 -5.57 -12.63 6.54
CA ILE A 292 -5.08 -11.65 5.58
C ILE A 292 -6.01 -11.61 4.36
N THR A 293 -6.22 -10.43 3.79
CA THR A 293 -7.04 -10.30 2.58
C THR A 293 -6.34 -10.92 1.37
N HIS A 294 -7.09 -11.70 0.60
CA HIS A 294 -6.55 -12.43 -0.54
C HIS A 294 -6.36 -11.54 -1.77
N TYR A 295 -5.30 -11.82 -2.51
CA TYR A 295 -5.02 -11.27 -3.83
C TYR A 295 -4.97 -12.40 -4.84
N CYS A 296 -5.29 -12.10 -6.09
CA CYS A 296 -5.29 -13.14 -7.13
C CYS A 296 -3.87 -13.63 -7.45
N THR A 297 -3.63 -14.94 -7.29
CA THR A 297 -2.32 -15.58 -7.49
C THR A 297 -1.76 -15.38 -8.91
N LEU A 298 -2.58 -15.49 -9.96
CA LEU A 298 -2.10 -15.30 -11.34
C LEU A 298 -1.80 -13.84 -11.67
N CYS A 299 -2.62 -12.95 -11.12
CA CYS A 299 -2.42 -11.51 -11.26
C CYS A 299 -1.16 -11.04 -10.52
N GLU A 300 -0.81 -11.67 -9.40
CA GLU A 300 0.46 -11.45 -8.71
C GLU A 300 1.66 -11.94 -9.54
N ALA A 301 1.52 -13.07 -10.22
CA ALA A 301 2.62 -13.73 -10.94
C ALA A 301 2.86 -13.24 -12.38
N SER A 302 1.90 -12.55 -13.03
CA SER A 302 2.01 -12.22 -14.46
C SER A 302 1.61 -10.77 -14.78
N VAL A 303 2.59 -9.99 -15.26
CA VAL A 303 2.34 -8.72 -15.98
C VAL A 303 2.00 -9.09 -17.42
N ARG A 304 0.70 -9.24 -17.73
CA ARG A 304 0.26 -9.44 -19.12
C ARG A 304 -0.87 -8.48 -19.43
N PHE A 305 -0.60 -7.53 -20.33
CA PHE A 305 -1.61 -6.68 -20.95
C PHE A 305 -2.64 -7.55 -21.66
N VAL A 306 -3.91 -7.46 -21.24
CA VAL A 306 -5.03 -8.08 -21.96
C VAL A 306 -6.14 -7.05 -22.07
N LEU A 307 -6.39 -6.62 -23.29
CA LEU A 307 -7.46 -5.71 -23.70
C LEU A 307 -8.63 -6.59 -24.18
N LEU A 308 -9.69 -6.81 -23.39
CA LEU A 308 -10.91 -7.44 -23.89
C LEU A 308 -12.20 -6.89 -23.23
N LEU A 309 -13.25 -6.83 -24.06
CA LEU A 309 -14.36 -5.89 -24.04
C LEU A 309 -15.60 -6.31 -23.21
N PHE A 310 -16.38 -5.28 -22.86
CA PHE A 310 -17.73 -5.27 -22.29
C PHE A 310 -18.85 -5.88 -23.18
N ARG A 311 -18.54 -6.78 -24.11
CA ARG A 311 -19.53 -7.20 -25.12
C ARG A 311 -20.46 -8.34 -24.71
N ASP A 312 -20.10 -9.15 -23.71
CA ASP A 312 -20.81 -10.41 -23.46
C ASP A 312 -21.69 -10.46 -22.19
N VAL A 313 -21.70 -9.42 -21.35
CA VAL A 313 -22.35 -9.48 -20.02
C VAL A 313 -23.72 -8.77 -19.97
N LEU A 314 -24.07 -7.97 -20.98
CA LEU A 314 -25.39 -7.34 -21.10
C LEU A 314 -26.26 -7.99 -22.18
N GLY A 315 -26.25 -9.32 -22.23
CA GLY A 315 -27.28 -10.12 -22.87
C GLY A 315 -28.28 -10.61 -21.83
N TYR A 316 -29.52 -10.13 -21.93
CA TYR A 316 -30.74 -10.58 -21.22
C TYR A 316 -31.01 -10.10 -19.78
N SER A 317 -32.00 -9.19 -19.70
CA SER A 317 -33.06 -9.13 -18.67
C SER A 317 -32.81 -8.52 -17.28
N ILE A 318 -31.93 -7.51 -17.13
CA ILE A 318 -31.89 -6.66 -15.91
C ILE A 318 -31.98 -5.16 -16.25
N ALA A 319 -32.46 -4.81 -17.45
CA ALA A 319 -32.58 -3.41 -17.90
C ALA A 319 -33.78 -2.66 -17.28
N THR A 320 -34.69 -3.32 -16.55
CA THR A 320 -35.98 -2.72 -16.20
C THR A 320 -36.12 -2.20 -14.76
N LYS A 321 -35.11 -2.33 -13.86
CA LYS A 321 -35.26 -1.85 -12.47
C LYS A 321 -34.10 -1.06 -11.86
N LEU A 322 -32.98 -0.86 -12.56
CA LEU A 322 -31.93 0.07 -12.11
C LEU A 322 -31.99 1.36 -12.93
N LYS A 323 -32.38 2.46 -12.27
CA LYS A 323 -32.49 3.81 -12.84
C LYS A 323 -31.31 4.13 -13.78
N GLN A 324 -31.64 4.69 -14.95
CA GLN A 324 -30.77 5.07 -16.08
C GLN A 324 -29.48 5.87 -15.72
N ASN A 325 -29.35 6.37 -14.49
CA ASN A 325 -28.17 7.10 -14.03
C ASN A 325 -26.98 6.20 -13.65
N VAL A 326 -27.20 4.91 -13.35
CA VAL A 326 -26.09 3.97 -13.03
C VAL A 326 -25.38 3.50 -14.31
N LEU A 327 -26.11 3.30 -15.40
CA LEU A 327 -25.55 2.86 -16.69
C LEU A 327 -24.72 3.93 -17.41
N LYS A 328 -25.08 5.22 -17.28
CA LYS A 328 -24.28 6.32 -17.87
C LYS A 328 -22.91 6.49 -17.21
N LEU A 329 -22.76 6.07 -15.95
CA LEU A 329 -21.46 6.08 -15.26
C LEU A 329 -20.63 4.82 -15.56
N ALA A 330 -21.29 3.69 -15.81
CA ALA A 330 -20.63 2.41 -16.12
C ALA A 330 -19.90 2.40 -17.47
N HIS A 331 -20.34 3.21 -18.44
CA HIS A 331 -19.70 3.31 -19.77
C HIS A 331 -18.29 3.94 -19.76
N LYS A 332 -17.85 4.58 -18.67
CA LYS A 332 -16.53 5.24 -18.58
C LYS A 332 -15.49 4.51 -17.74
N PHE A 333 -15.83 3.42 -17.07
CA PHE A 333 -14.89 2.67 -16.22
C PHE A 333 -14.96 1.18 -16.49
N CYS A 334 -14.46 0.77 -17.66
CA CYS A 334 -13.97 -0.58 -17.85
C CYS A 334 -12.44 -0.55 -17.92
N PHE A 335 -11.79 -0.81 -16.80
CA PHE A 335 -10.39 -1.20 -16.82
C PHE A 335 -10.30 -2.58 -16.18
N GLN A 336 -9.77 -3.52 -16.94
CA GLN A 336 -9.47 -4.88 -16.49
C GLN A 336 -8.17 -4.82 -15.69
N LEU A 337 -8.23 -5.24 -14.43
CA LEU A 337 -7.24 -4.94 -13.41
C LEU A 337 -6.34 -6.17 -13.18
N ILE A 338 -5.02 -5.93 -13.10
CA ILE A 338 -3.98 -6.88 -12.69
C ILE A 338 -3.62 -6.54 -11.23
N GLN A 339 -3.15 -7.51 -10.45
CA GLN A 339 -2.93 -7.44 -8.98
C GLN A 339 -4.16 -6.97 -8.18
N VAL A 340 -5.26 -7.72 -8.32
CA VAL A 340 -6.57 -7.39 -7.76
C VAL A 340 -6.78 -8.05 -6.40
N GLU A 341 -7.10 -7.23 -5.40
CA GLU A 341 -7.73 -7.67 -4.15
C GLU A 341 -9.01 -8.46 -4.47
N VAL A 342 -9.11 -9.70 -3.98
CA VAL A 342 -10.29 -10.54 -4.19
C VAL A 342 -11.16 -10.45 -2.95
N PHE A 343 -12.18 -9.59 -3.00
CA PHE A 343 -13.10 -9.37 -1.90
C PHE A 343 -14.35 -10.26 -2.03
N ASN A 344 -14.72 -10.91 -0.92
CA ASN A 344 -15.95 -11.68 -0.69
C ASN A 344 -16.14 -12.96 -1.51
N ILE A 345 -16.11 -12.90 -2.85
CA ILE A 345 -16.31 -14.06 -3.73
C ILE A 345 -14.96 -14.55 -4.23
N LEU A 346 -14.50 -15.68 -3.69
CA LEU A 346 -13.19 -16.26 -3.99
C LEU A 346 -13.34 -17.43 -4.96
N PHE A 347 -12.53 -17.46 -6.01
CA PHE A 347 -12.38 -18.65 -6.84
C PHE A 347 -11.12 -19.37 -6.39
N VAL A 348 -11.24 -20.62 -5.98
CA VAL A 348 -10.11 -21.45 -5.58
C VAL A 348 -10.13 -22.76 -6.34
N LYS A 349 -8.96 -23.33 -6.56
CA LYS A 349 -8.82 -24.71 -7.03
C LYS A 349 -7.66 -25.34 -6.30
N GLU A 350 -7.72 -26.64 -6.12
CA GLU A 350 -6.65 -27.36 -5.42
C GLU A 350 -5.42 -27.49 -6.33
N ILE A 351 -4.26 -27.10 -5.80
CA ILE A 351 -2.95 -27.29 -6.42
C ILE A 351 -2.00 -27.78 -5.34
N ASN A 352 -1.53 -29.03 -5.46
CA ASN A 352 -0.58 -29.64 -4.54
C ASN A 352 -1.01 -29.50 -3.06
N GLY A 353 -2.28 -29.76 -2.74
CA GLY A 353 -2.85 -29.65 -1.39
C GLY A 353 -3.04 -28.22 -0.87
N LYS A 354 -2.84 -27.19 -1.71
CA LYS A 354 -3.10 -25.78 -1.40
C LYS A 354 -4.26 -25.25 -2.23
N PHE A 355 -4.94 -24.24 -1.72
CA PHE A 355 -6.07 -23.57 -2.38
C PHE A 355 -5.73 -22.11 -2.71
N PRO A 356 -4.88 -21.85 -3.73
CA PRO A 356 -4.62 -20.49 -4.18
C PRO A 356 -5.91 -19.78 -4.61
N VAL A 357 -5.97 -18.47 -4.35
CA VAL A 357 -7.12 -17.62 -4.64
C VAL A 357 -6.94 -16.93 -5.99
N TYR A 358 -8.01 -16.92 -6.79
CA TYR A 358 -8.07 -16.32 -8.11
C TYR A 358 -9.20 -15.31 -8.18
N CYS A 359 -8.99 -14.24 -8.94
CA CYS A 359 -10.07 -13.32 -9.29
C CYS A 359 -10.98 -13.96 -10.35
N VAL A 360 -12.19 -13.44 -10.47
CA VAL A 360 -13.18 -13.89 -11.46
C VAL A 360 -12.65 -13.89 -12.89
N TYR A 361 -11.79 -12.93 -13.25
CA TYR A 361 -11.26 -12.80 -14.61
C TYR A 361 -10.30 -13.93 -14.95
N CYS A 362 -9.38 -14.24 -14.03
CA CYS A 362 -8.45 -15.35 -14.16
C CYS A 362 -9.16 -16.70 -14.16
N ALA A 363 -10.15 -16.87 -13.27
CA ALA A 363 -10.95 -18.08 -13.22
C ALA A 363 -11.76 -18.28 -14.52
N ARG A 364 -12.41 -17.21 -15.03
CA ARG A 364 -13.15 -17.24 -16.30
C ARG A 364 -12.24 -17.61 -17.49
N ARG A 365 -11.03 -17.05 -17.54
CA ARG A 365 -10.06 -17.33 -18.62
C ARG A 365 -9.60 -18.79 -18.61
N ALA A 366 -9.48 -19.40 -17.44
CA ALA A 366 -9.04 -20.78 -17.28
C ALA A 366 -10.16 -21.82 -17.48
N GLY A 367 -11.41 -21.39 -17.73
CA GLY A 367 -12.58 -22.26 -17.60
C GLY A 367 -12.96 -22.39 -16.14
N LEU A 368 -14.21 -22.10 -15.80
CA LEU A 368 -14.67 -22.08 -14.41
C LEU A 368 -14.79 -23.49 -13.81
N ASP A 369 -14.74 -24.53 -14.62
CA ASP A 369 -15.14 -25.91 -14.27
C ASP A 369 -14.33 -26.50 -13.11
N ASP A 370 -13.03 -26.23 -13.05
CA ASP A 370 -12.16 -26.73 -11.97
C ASP A 370 -12.17 -25.85 -10.70
N PHE A 371 -12.92 -24.75 -10.71
CA PHE A 371 -12.97 -23.83 -9.57
C PHE A 371 -14.11 -24.15 -8.61
N ILE A 372 -13.78 -24.10 -7.33
CA ILE A 372 -14.69 -23.98 -6.20
C ILE A 372 -14.89 -22.49 -5.93
N VAL A 373 -16.14 -22.08 -5.74
CA VAL A 373 -16.48 -20.68 -5.45
C VAL A 373 -16.87 -20.55 -3.98
N LEU A 374 -16.15 -19.70 -3.27
CA LEU A 374 -16.32 -19.47 -1.84
C LEU A 374 -16.89 -18.07 -1.60
N GLN A 375 -17.76 -17.93 -0.60
CA GLN A 375 -18.34 -16.66 -0.20
C GLN A 375 -18.02 -16.37 1.26
N GLN A 376 -17.31 -15.26 1.51
CA GLN A 376 -16.87 -14.89 2.87
C GLN A 376 -17.96 -14.24 3.73
N LEU A 377 -18.81 -13.43 3.12
CA LEU A 377 -19.92 -12.73 3.76
C LEU A 377 -21.18 -12.87 2.90
N GLY A 378 -22.28 -13.25 3.55
CA GLY A 378 -23.58 -13.34 2.89
C GLY A 378 -24.03 -11.98 2.35
N PHE A 379 -24.77 -11.97 1.24
CA PHE A 379 -25.31 -10.71 0.68
C PHE A 379 -26.24 -10.00 1.67
N HIS A 380 -27.01 -10.77 2.45
CA HIS A 380 -27.84 -10.22 3.53
C HIS A 380 -26.99 -9.42 4.54
N ASP A 381 -25.84 -9.95 4.95
CA ASP A 381 -24.96 -9.27 5.91
C ASP A 381 -24.33 -8.02 5.31
N LEU A 382 -23.89 -8.09 4.05
CA LEU A 382 -23.35 -6.93 3.32
C LEU A 382 -24.40 -5.81 3.20
N VAL A 383 -25.63 -6.14 2.85
CA VAL A 383 -26.75 -5.17 2.79
C VAL A 383 -27.02 -4.60 4.18
N LYS A 384 -27.08 -5.45 5.22
CA LYS A 384 -27.26 -4.99 6.61
C LYS A 384 -26.18 -4.00 7.05
N ILE A 385 -24.91 -4.26 6.75
CA ILE A 385 -23.81 -3.32 7.05
C ILE A 385 -23.99 -2.00 6.29
N PHE A 386 -24.36 -2.08 5.02
CA PHE A 386 -24.57 -0.91 4.16
C PHE A 386 -25.76 -0.04 4.61
N ASP A 387 -26.86 -0.65 5.04
CA ASP A 387 -28.06 0.04 5.51
C ASP A 387 -27.87 0.61 6.92
N ASN A 388 -27.08 -0.05 7.77
CA ASN A 388 -26.73 0.43 9.10
C ASN A 388 -25.73 1.60 9.07
N MET A 389 -25.08 1.88 7.94
CA MET A 389 -24.25 3.08 7.81
C MET A 389 -25.13 4.34 7.92
N GLN A 390 -24.97 5.05 9.02
CA GLN A 390 -25.69 6.30 9.29
C GLN A 390 -24.73 7.44 9.60
N MET A 391 -25.10 8.63 9.14
CA MET A 391 -24.47 9.89 9.55
C MET A 391 -24.91 10.22 10.97
N ASN A 392 -23.93 10.40 11.85
CA ASN A 392 -24.13 10.86 13.22
C ASN A 392 -23.91 12.36 13.24
N LEU A 393 -24.96 13.11 13.55
CA LEU A 393 -24.85 14.54 13.79
C LEU A 393 -24.04 14.73 15.08
N ILE A 394 -22.93 15.46 14.99
CA ILE A 394 -22.26 15.95 16.19
C ILE A 394 -23.24 16.96 16.83
N GLN A 395 -23.80 16.63 17.98
CA GLN A 395 -24.49 17.63 18.80
C GLN A 395 -23.45 18.71 19.13
N LYS A 396 -23.75 19.98 18.81
CA LYS A 396 -22.87 21.15 18.97
C LYS A 396 -22.18 21.26 20.34
N ALA A 397 -22.69 20.58 21.37
CA ALA A 397 -22.13 20.57 22.72
C ALA A 397 -20.76 19.87 22.86
N ALA A 398 -20.28 19.11 21.86
CA ALA A 398 -19.00 18.39 21.95
C ALA A 398 -17.81 19.11 21.26
N LEU A 399 -18.03 20.32 20.73
CA LEU A 399 -16.98 21.17 20.14
C LEU A 399 -16.41 22.13 21.18
N VAL A 400 -15.87 21.58 22.27
CA VAL A 400 -14.93 22.29 23.13
C VAL A 400 -13.79 21.33 23.41
N CYS A 401 -12.68 21.50 22.69
CA CYS A 401 -11.35 21.07 23.09
C CYS A 401 -10.35 21.98 22.38
#